data_AF-A0A7U0N709-F1
#
_entry.id   AF-A0A7U0N709-F1
#
_cell.length_a   1.000
_cell.length_b   1.000
_cell.length_c   1.000
_cell.angle_alpha   90.00
_cell.angle_beta   90.00
_cell.angle_gamma   90.00
#
_symmetry.space_group_name_H-M   'P 1'
#
loop_
_entity.id
_entity.type
_entity.pdbx_description
1 polymer ?
#
loop_
_entity_poly.entity_id
_entity_poly.type
_entity_poly.pdbx_seq_one_letter_code
_entity_poly.pdbx_strand_id
1 'polypeptide(L)'
;MKLNIIHIDLKKNEANVSGQPVTVEYLQDVLIPMALAPYQSRPKYGAIKVLLPLLEQHPDLDLLRYGHFTTGLREYLAEQKAEKDMRQHDANMHAARFASYQKPTSKDFEKRAEREAQQARTREHFSNLRAQARSNRAQFTSPDGSNYSMLNEKF
;
A
#
# COMPACT_ATOMS: atom_id res chain seq x y z
N MET A 1 4.32 -26.39 -8.59
CA MET A 1 5.49 -27.27 -8.68
C MET A 1 6.73 -26.43 -8.38
N LYS A 2 7.58 -26.86 -7.45
CA LYS A 2 8.86 -26.21 -7.12
C LYS A 2 9.96 -27.13 -7.64
N LEU A 3 10.85 -26.61 -8.49
CA LEU A 3 12.05 -27.33 -8.91
C LEU A 3 13.04 -27.25 -7.74
N ASN A 4 13.42 -28.39 -7.18
CA ASN A 4 14.38 -28.45 -6.09
C ASN A 4 15.77 -28.68 -6.68
N ILE A 5 16.53 -27.61 -6.92
CA ILE A 5 17.88 -27.72 -7.45
C ILE A 5 18.85 -27.75 -6.27
N ILE A 6 19.61 -28.83 -6.17
CA ILE A 6 20.53 -29.08 -5.05
C ILE A 6 21.92 -28.52 -5.39
N HIS A 7 22.33 -28.66 -6.66
CA HIS A 7 23.64 -28.23 -7.15
C HIS A 7 23.55 -27.85 -8.63
N ILE A 8 24.30 -26.82 -9.03
CA ILE A 8 24.50 -26.40 -10.42
C ILE A 8 25.98 -26.06 -10.59
N ASP A 9 26.60 -26.61 -11.64
CA ASP A 9 27.90 -26.21 -12.17
C ASP A 9 27.73 -25.83 -13.65
N LEU A 10 27.63 -24.53 -13.91
CA LEU A 10 27.47 -23.98 -15.26
C LEU A 10 28.69 -24.24 -16.16
N LYS A 11 29.89 -24.37 -15.59
CA LYS A 11 31.12 -24.59 -16.38
C LYS A 11 31.19 -26.01 -16.90
N LYS A 12 30.68 -26.96 -16.11
CA LYS A 12 30.66 -28.39 -16.46
C LYS A 12 29.35 -28.85 -17.10
N ASN A 13 28.37 -27.96 -17.25
CA ASN A 13 27.02 -28.29 -17.74
C ASN A 13 26.35 -29.37 -16.87
N GLU A 14 26.60 -29.37 -15.56
CA GLU A 14 26.06 -30.36 -14.62
C GLU A 14 25.08 -29.70 -13.66
N ALA A 15 23.94 -30.33 -13.43
CA ALA A 15 22.96 -29.91 -12.45
C ALA A 15 22.39 -31.13 -11.71
N ASN A 16 21.97 -30.93 -10.46
CA ASN A 16 21.27 -31.94 -9.69
C ASN A 16 19.91 -31.40 -9.29
N VAL A 17 18.85 -32.03 -9.82
CA VAL A 17 17.46 -31.67 -9.56
C VAL A 17 16.81 -32.81 -8.77
N SER A 18 16.41 -32.53 -7.54
CA SER A 18 15.75 -33.51 -6.65
C SER A 18 16.52 -34.81 -6.45
N GLY A 19 17.85 -34.76 -6.49
CA GLY A 19 18.73 -35.94 -6.37
C GLY A 19 19.11 -36.57 -7.71
N GLN A 20 18.49 -36.15 -8.82
CA GLN A 20 18.79 -36.66 -10.15
C GLN A 20 19.83 -35.77 -10.88
N PRO A 21 20.95 -36.34 -11.34
CA PRO A 21 21.90 -35.61 -12.18
C PRO A 21 21.29 -35.40 -13.57
N VAL A 22 21.31 -34.16 -14.03
CA VAL A 22 20.84 -33.71 -15.34
C VAL A 22 21.82 -32.67 -15.89
N THR A 23 21.79 -32.41 -17.20
CA THR A 23 22.58 -31.31 -17.77
C THR A 23 21.91 -29.96 -17.48
N VAL A 24 22.71 -28.89 -17.42
CA VAL A 24 22.18 -27.52 -17.28
C VAL A 24 21.32 -27.16 -18.48
N GLU A 25 21.72 -27.57 -19.68
CA GLU A 25 20.92 -27.41 -20.91
C GLU A 25 19.55 -28.08 -20.79
N TYR A 26 19.50 -29.35 -20.34
CA TYR A 26 18.23 -30.05 -20.15
C TYR A 26 17.34 -29.38 -19.09
N LEU A 27 17.96 -28.87 -18.01
CA LEU A 27 17.26 -28.09 -17.01
C LEU A 27 16.66 -26.81 -17.61
N GLN A 28 17.44 -26.05 -18.38
CA GLN A 28 17.04 -24.75 -18.92
C GLN A 28 16.04 -24.85 -20.06
N ASP A 29 16.19 -25.85 -20.93
CA ASP A 29 15.43 -25.95 -22.18
C ASP A 29 14.22 -26.88 -22.05
N VAL A 30 14.21 -27.78 -21.07
CA VAL A 30 13.10 -28.75 -20.87
C VAL A 30 12.43 -28.59 -19.52
N LEU A 31 13.17 -28.74 -18.42
CA LEU A 31 12.55 -28.80 -17.09
C LEU A 31 11.90 -27.49 -16.65
N ILE A 32 12.58 -26.35 -16.86
CA ILE A 32 12.03 -25.04 -16.51
C ILE A 32 10.82 -24.69 -17.38
N PRO A 33 10.86 -24.82 -18.72
CA PRO A 33 9.68 -24.64 -19.56
C PRO A 33 8.51 -25.56 -19.19
N MET A 34 8.79 -26.82 -18.86
CA MET A 34 7.76 -27.76 -18.40
C MET A 34 7.12 -27.32 -17.07
N ALA A 35 7.91 -26.77 -16.15
CA ALA A 35 7.40 -26.20 -14.90
C ALA A 35 6.59 -24.90 -15.11
N LEU A 36 6.87 -24.16 -16.18
CA LEU A 36 6.16 -22.93 -16.57
C LEU A 36 4.89 -23.19 -17.38
N ALA A 37 4.80 -24.31 -18.09
CA ALA A 37 3.67 -24.66 -18.95
C ALA A 37 2.27 -24.55 -18.29
N PRO A 38 2.07 -24.91 -17.01
CA PRO A 38 0.78 -24.72 -16.34
C PRO A 38 0.35 -23.26 -16.17
N TYR A 39 1.27 -22.30 -16.33
CA TYR A 39 1.05 -20.89 -16.05
C TYR A 39 1.01 -20.00 -17.30
N GLN A 40 0.85 -20.59 -18.49
CA GLN A 40 0.83 -19.87 -19.76
C GLN A 40 -0.22 -18.73 -19.79
N SER A 41 -1.40 -18.95 -19.17
CA SER A 41 -2.44 -17.92 -19.07
C SER A 41 -2.18 -16.85 -18.01
N ARG A 42 -1.18 -17.05 -17.12
CA ARG A 42 -0.85 -16.17 -16.00
C ARG A 42 0.68 -16.04 -15.87
N PRO A 43 1.35 -15.39 -16.82
CA PRO A 43 2.81 -15.37 -16.90
C PRO A 43 3.48 -14.77 -15.65
N LYS A 44 2.92 -13.68 -15.10
CA LYS A 44 3.41 -13.08 -13.85
C LYS A 44 3.37 -14.06 -12.67
N TYR A 45 2.32 -14.86 -12.55
CA TYR A 45 2.19 -15.85 -11.49
C TYR A 45 3.17 -17.02 -11.66
N GLY A 46 3.34 -17.51 -12.90
CA GLY A 46 4.33 -18.54 -13.21
C GLY A 46 5.76 -18.07 -12.91
N ALA A 47 6.07 -16.83 -13.29
CA ALA A 47 7.34 -16.19 -13.01
C ALA A 47 7.64 -16.11 -11.51
N ILE A 48 6.67 -15.64 -10.70
CA ILE A 48 6.82 -15.54 -9.25
C ILE A 48 6.99 -16.94 -8.60
N LYS A 49 6.32 -17.97 -9.11
CA LYS A 49 6.38 -19.32 -8.51
C LYS A 49 7.59 -20.14 -8.93
N VAL A 50 8.10 -19.93 -10.14
CA VAL A 50 9.14 -20.77 -10.72
C VAL A 50 10.43 -19.98 -10.90
N LEU A 51 10.39 -18.87 -11.65
CA LEU A 51 11.60 -18.12 -12.00
C LEU A 51 12.18 -17.33 -10.82
N LEU A 52 11.32 -16.72 -9.98
CA LEU A 52 11.80 -15.91 -8.85
C LEU A 52 12.62 -16.74 -7.84
N PRO A 53 12.15 -17.91 -7.36
CA PRO A 53 12.98 -18.75 -6.49
C PRO A 53 14.29 -19.19 -7.15
N LEU A 54 14.26 -19.47 -8.46
CA LEU A 54 15.46 -19.85 -9.21
C LEU A 54 16.45 -18.68 -9.30
N LEU A 55 15.97 -17.45 -9.51
CA LEU A 55 16.81 -16.26 -9.52
C LEU A 55 17.47 -16.00 -8.17
N GLU A 56 16.73 -16.21 -7.07
CA GLU A 56 17.22 -16.01 -5.71
C GLU A 56 18.25 -17.06 -5.29
N GLN A 57 18.08 -18.31 -5.71
CA GLN A 57 18.96 -19.42 -5.35
C GLN A 57 20.18 -19.55 -6.28
N HIS A 58 19.98 -19.23 -7.56
CA HIS A 58 20.95 -19.45 -8.63
C HIS A 58 20.97 -18.24 -9.58
N PRO A 59 21.57 -17.11 -9.16
CA PRO A 59 21.57 -15.87 -9.93
C PRO A 59 22.31 -15.98 -11.27
N ASP A 60 23.21 -16.97 -11.40
CA ASP A 60 24.01 -17.20 -12.60
C ASP A 60 23.22 -17.92 -13.73
N LEU A 61 22.03 -18.46 -13.42
CA LEU A 61 21.14 -19.00 -14.45
C LEU A 61 20.62 -17.87 -15.33
N ASP A 62 20.74 -18.04 -16.65
CA ASP A 62 20.10 -17.13 -17.58
C ASP A 62 18.60 -17.42 -17.67
N LEU A 63 17.85 -16.66 -16.89
CA LEU A 63 16.39 -16.69 -16.85
C LEU A 63 15.74 -15.73 -17.85
N LEU A 64 16.50 -15.04 -18.71
CA LEU A 64 15.95 -14.06 -19.66
C LEU A 64 15.33 -14.71 -20.91
N ARG A 65 15.64 -15.98 -21.15
CA ARG A 65 15.21 -16.78 -22.29
C ARG A 65 13.72 -17.17 -22.31
N TYR A 66 12.97 -16.99 -21.23
CA TYR A 66 11.59 -17.49 -21.08
C TYR A 66 10.46 -16.53 -21.55
N GLY A 67 10.77 -15.56 -22.42
CA GLY A 67 9.78 -14.68 -23.08
C GLY A 67 8.82 -13.97 -22.10
N HIS A 68 7.51 -14.19 -22.26
CA HIS A 68 6.47 -13.51 -21.46
C HIS A 68 6.60 -13.71 -19.94
N PHE A 69 7.17 -14.84 -19.49
CA PHE A 69 7.43 -15.06 -18.07
C PHE A 69 8.52 -14.13 -17.53
N THR A 70 9.51 -13.77 -18.35
CA THR A 70 10.61 -12.89 -17.94
C THR A 70 10.15 -11.45 -17.85
N THR A 71 9.27 -11.03 -18.76
CA THR A 71 8.56 -9.75 -18.65
C THR A 71 7.75 -9.67 -17.35
N GLY A 72 6.96 -10.70 -17.03
CA GLY A 72 6.18 -10.74 -15.78
C GLY A 72 7.06 -10.74 -14.52
N LEU A 73 8.24 -11.36 -14.57
CA LEU A 73 9.22 -11.29 -13.47
C LEU A 73 9.76 -9.87 -13.29
N ARG A 74 10.13 -9.20 -14.38
CA ARG A 74 10.66 -7.83 -14.35
C ARG A 74 9.63 -6.84 -13.80
N GLU A 75 8.39 -6.95 -14.24
CA GLU A 75 7.28 -6.14 -13.71
C GLU A 75 7.14 -6.31 -12.20
N TYR A 76 7.14 -7.57 -11.72
CA TYR A 76 7.06 -7.86 -10.29
C TYR A 76 8.24 -7.28 -9.49
N LEU A 77 9.48 -7.40 -10.01
CA LEU A 77 10.65 -6.83 -9.34
C LEU A 77 10.63 -5.30 -9.33
N ALA A 78 10.13 -4.67 -10.40
CA ALA A 78 9.95 -3.23 -10.47
C ALA A 78 8.89 -2.74 -9.45
N GLU A 79 7.76 -3.44 -9.35
CA GLU A 79 6.72 -3.17 -8.34
C GLU A 79 7.28 -3.28 -6.91
N GLN A 80 8.00 -4.36 -6.61
CA GLN A 80 8.66 -4.53 -5.30
C GLN A 80 9.64 -3.41 -4.97
N LYS A 81 10.41 -2.96 -5.97
CA LYS A 81 11.35 -1.85 -5.80
C LYS A 81 10.60 -0.55 -5.51
N ALA A 82 9.59 -0.22 -6.32
CA ALA A 82 8.78 0.97 -6.13
C ALA A 82 8.11 0.99 -4.75
N GLU A 83 7.59 -0.15 -4.29
CA GLU A 83 6.96 -0.26 -2.97
C GLU A 83 7.98 -0.04 -1.83
N LYS A 84 9.19 -0.61 -1.95
CA LYS A 84 10.28 -0.37 -0.99
C LYS A 84 10.71 1.09 -0.97
N ASP A 85 10.83 1.72 -2.13
CA ASP A 85 11.22 3.12 -2.26
C ASP A 85 10.17 4.05 -1.63
N MET A 86 8.88 3.77 -1.83
CA MET A 86 7.78 4.49 -1.17
C MET A 86 7.84 4.32 0.36
N ARG A 87 7.99 3.09 0.85
CA ARG A 87 8.10 2.83 2.30
C ARG A 87 9.31 3.54 2.91
N GLN A 88 10.44 3.57 2.22
CA GLN A 88 11.63 4.29 2.67
C GLN A 88 11.41 5.81 2.66
N HIS A 89 10.73 6.34 1.64
CA HIS A 89 10.37 7.76 1.59
C HIS A 89 9.49 8.15 2.77
N ASP A 90 8.45 7.37 3.07
CA ASP A 90 7.56 7.60 4.21
C ASP A 90 8.31 7.51 5.54
N ALA A 91 9.21 6.53 5.69
CA ALA A 91 10.05 6.39 6.88
C ALA A 91 10.98 7.61 7.06
N ASN A 92 11.58 8.11 5.97
CA ASN A 92 12.45 9.29 6.00
C ASN A 92 11.66 10.56 6.35
N MET A 93 10.45 10.72 5.78
CA MET A 93 9.56 11.84 6.09
C MET A 93 9.11 11.80 7.54
N HIS A 94 8.80 10.61 8.07
CA HIS A 94 8.49 10.40 9.47
C HIS A 94 9.70 10.78 10.34
N ALA A 95 10.88 10.24 10.06
CA ALA A 95 12.11 10.56 10.79
C ALA A 95 12.42 12.07 10.81
N ALA A 96 12.23 12.78 9.69
CA ALA A 96 12.41 14.23 9.61
C ALA A 96 11.42 14.98 10.52
N ARG A 97 10.15 14.57 10.57
CA ARG A 97 9.15 15.15 11.50
C ARG A 97 9.58 14.97 12.95
N PHE A 98 10.06 13.77 13.31
CA PHE A 98 10.53 13.49 14.67
C PHE A 98 11.85 14.21 15.02
N ALA A 99 12.75 14.39 14.06
CA ALA A 99 13.97 15.17 14.28
C ALA A 99 13.67 16.65 14.59
N SER A 100 12.62 17.21 13.99
CA SER A 100 12.13 18.56 14.28
C SER A 100 11.23 18.65 15.52
N TYR A 101 10.90 17.51 16.15
CA TYR A 101 10.01 17.49 17.30
C TYR A 101 10.71 18.06 18.53
N GLN A 102 10.34 19.29 18.89
CA GLN A 102 10.66 19.85 20.19
C GLN A 102 9.62 19.35 21.19
N LYS A 103 10.08 18.78 22.31
CA LYS A 103 9.18 18.34 23.39
C LYS A 103 8.35 19.54 23.85
N PRO A 104 7.01 19.42 23.92
CA PRO A 104 6.14 20.50 24.39
C PRO A 104 6.61 21.00 25.75
N THR A 105 6.75 22.31 25.88
CA THR A 105 7.09 22.98 27.14
C THR A 105 5.81 23.36 27.89
N SER A 106 5.90 23.68 29.18
CA SER A 106 4.74 24.09 30.00
C SER A 106 3.94 25.24 29.36
N LYS A 107 4.63 26.19 28.71
CA LYS A 107 4.03 27.31 27.97
C LYS A 107 3.18 26.88 26.77
N ASP A 108 3.48 25.73 26.16
CA ASP A 108 2.70 25.22 25.03
C ASP A 108 1.36 24.65 25.50
N PHE A 109 1.31 24.09 26.71
CA PHE A 109 0.07 23.64 27.36
C PHE A 109 -0.81 24.82 27.76
N GLU A 110 -0.22 25.89 28.31
CA GLU A 110 -0.93 27.14 28.62
C GLU A 110 -1.57 27.74 27.36
N LYS A 111 -0.80 27.90 26.27
CA LYS A 111 -1.32 28.38 24.97
C LYS A 111 -2.40 27.47 24.36
N ARG A 112 -2.40 26.18 24.69
CA ARG A 112 -3.43 25.24 24.23
C ARG A 112 -4.71 25.42 25.04
N ALA A 113 -4.59 25.56 26.36
CA ALA A 113 -5.71 25.86 27.25
C ALA A 113 -6.36 27.21 26.89
N GLU A 114 -5.56 28.24 26.58
CA GLU A 114 -6.06 29.53 26.10
C GLU A 114 -6.84 29.41 24.78
N ARG A 115 -6.31 28.64 23.81
CA ARG A 115 -7.01 28.39 22.55
C ARG A 115 -8.30 27.62 22.74
N GLU A 116 -8.33 26.63 23.62
CA GLU A 116 -9.55 25.88 23.96
C GLU A 116 -10.58 26.76 24.66
N ALA A 117 -10.16 27.61 25.60
CA ALA A 117 -11.02 28.57 26.26
C ALA A 117 -11.60 29.59 25.26
N GLN A 118 -10.81 30.06 24.30
CA GLN A 118 -11.26 30.99 23.27
C GLN A 118 -12.22 30.32 22.28
N GLN A 119 -11.97 29.06 21.91
CA GLN A 119 -12.91 28.27 21.11
C GLN A 119 -14.22 28.01 21.86
N ALA A 120 -14.18 27.70 23.16
CA ALA A 120 -15.37 27.51 24.00
C ALA A 120 -16.20 28.80 24.06
N ARG A 121 -15.56 29.95 24.32
CA ARG A 121 -16.23 31.27 24.28
C ARG A 121 -16.86 31.57 22.92
N THR A 122 -16.18 31.21 21.85
CA THR A 122 -16.68 31.38 20.48
C THR A 122 -17.90 30.49 20.24
N ARG A 123 -17.86 29.23 20.68
CA ARG A 123 -18.99 28.30 20.59
C ARG A 123 -20.20 28.79 21.38
N GLU A 124 -19.99 29.28 22.60
CA GLU A 124 -21.04 29.87 23.45
C GLU A 124 -21.64 31.12 22.82
N HIS A 125 -20.81 32.02 22.30
CA HIS A 125 -21.27 33.23 21.62
C HIS A 125 -22.16 32.91 20.41
N PHE A 126 -21.73 31.99 19.53
CA PHE A 126 -22.54 31.57 18.38
C PHE A 126 -23.76 30.71 18.77
N SER A 127 -23.72 30.01 19.91
CA SER A 127 -24.90 29.33 20.46
C SER A 127 -25.95 30.34 20.93
N ASN A 128 -25.53 31.38 21.64
CA ASN A 128 -26.41 32.44 22.14
C ASN A 128 -27.03 33.24 20.98
N LEU A 129 -26.25 33.57 19.95
CA LEU A 129 -26.78 34.20 18.73
C LEU A 129 -27.81 33.31 18.02
N ARG A 130 -27.56 31.99 17.93
CA ARG A 130 -28.55 31.04 17.39
C ARG A 130 -29.80 30.93 18.25
N ALA A 131 -29.67 30.98 19.57
CA ALA A 131 -30.80 30.99 20.49
C ALA A 131 -31.64 32.28 20.36
N GLN A 132 -31.01 33.44 20.26
CA GLN A 132 -31.66 34.73 20.03
C GLN A 132 -32.33 34.81 18.64
N ALA A 133 -31.70 34.24 17.61
CA ALA A 133 -32.32 34.14 16.28
C ALA A 133 -33.55 33.21 16.29
N ARG A 134 -33.56 32.18 17.14
CA ARG A 134 -34.75 31.33 17.37
C ARG A 134 -35.83 32.05 18.17
N SER A 135 -35.49 32.89 19.14
CA SER A 135 -36.48 33.67 19.91
C SER A 135 -37.10 34.81 19.09
N ASN A 136 -36.34 35.40 18.16
CA ASN A 136 -36.83 36.45 17.26
C ASN A 136 -37.45 35.93 15.96
N ARG A 137 -37.52 34.61 15.77
CA ARG A 137 -38.30 34.03 14.67
C ARG A 137 -39.77 34.26 14.99
N ALA A 138 -40.42 35.13 14.22
CA ALA A 138 -41.86 35.31 14.29
C ALA A 138 -42.54 33.93 14.15
N GLN A 139 -43.07 33.41 15.25
CA GLN A 139 -44.03 32.33 15.21
C GLN A 139 -45.30 32.93 14.64
N PHE A 140 -45.49 32.80 13.32
CA PHE A 140 -46.81 33.01 12.73
C PHE A 140 -47.68 31.86 13.19
N THR A 141 -48.40 32.07 14.29
CA THR A 141 -49.50 31.21 14.72
C THR A 141 -50.72 31.58 13.87
N SER A 142 -51.16 30.64 13.04
CA SER A 142 -52.51 30.73 12.45
C SER A 142 -53.55 30.63 13.57
N PRO A 143 -54.78 31.18 13.40
CA PRO A 143 -55.83 31.13 14.42
C PRO A 143 -56.21 29.71 14.90
N ASP A 144 -55.88 28.68 14.11
CA ASP A 144 -56.17 27.27 14.38
C ASP A 144 -55.04 26.49 15.10
N GLY A 145 -53.97 27.17 15.54
CA GLY A 145 -52.98 26.57 16.45
C GLY A 145 -51.95 25.60 15.84
N SER A 146 -51.87 25.47 14.51
CA SER A 146 -50.84 24.65 13.85
C SER A 146 -49.56 25.45 13.54
N ASN A 147 -48.38 24.95 13.96
CA ASN A 147 -47.08 25.54 13.64
C ASN A 147 -46.53 25.05 12.28
N TYR A 148 -46.38 25.95 11.30
CA TYR A 148 -45.66 25.63 10.07
C TYR A 148 -44.15 25.89 10.20
N SER A 149 -43.37 24.81 10.19
CA SER A 149 -41.94 24.87 9.93
C SER A 149 -41.73 24.97 8.42
N MET A 150 -41.51 26.18 7.88
CA MET A 150 -41.00 26.40 6.53
C MET A 150 -39.52 25.96 6.46
N LEU A 151 -39.30 24.65 6.41
CA LEU A 151 -38.05 24.01 6.01
C LEU A 151 -38.43 22.87 5.07
N ASN A 152 -38.79 23.24 3.85
CA ASN A 152 -38.91 22.32 2.73
C ASN A 152 -38.45 23.06 1.48
N GLU A 153 -37.16 23.43 1.44
CA GLU A 153 -36.50 23.68 0.16
C GLU A 153 -35.18 22.93 0.15
N LYS A 154 -35.21 21.84 -0.63
CA LYS A 154 -34.03 21.17 -1.17
C LYS A 154 -33.16 22.21 -1.84
N PHE A 155 -31.86 22.26 -1.52
CA PHE A 155 -30.74 22.36 -2.46
C PHE A 155 -29.46 21.94 -1.72
#